data_AF-A0A3L8GB06-F1
#
_entry.id   AF-A0A3L8GB06-F1
#
_cell.length_a   1.000
_cell.length_b   1.000
_cell.length_c   1.000
_cell.angle_alpha   90.00
_cell.angle_beta   90.00
_cell.angle_gamma   90.00
#
_symmetry.space_group_name_H-M   'P 1'
#
loop_
_entity.id
_entity.type
_entity.pdbx_description
1 polymer ?
#
loop_
_entity_poly.entity_id
_entity_poly.type
_entity_poly.pdbx_seq_one_letter_code
_entity_poly.pdbx_strand_id
1 'polypeptide(L)'
;MDTQELLDNLQDELYNLEIRISKNVFKGETPSELKKFVADFLKICEQKEFDVAFEVIESMSSHTLLLEQTPLASVEYVSTSIKSFYEDFIEPTKIELYG
;
A
#
# COMPACT_ATOMS: atom_id res chain seq x y z
N MET A 1 19.89 0.31 9.18
CA MET A 1 18.61 -0.34 9.48
C MET A 1 18.67 -1.73 8.90
N ASP A 2 18.16 -2.75 9.59
CA ASP A 2 18.10 -4.11 9.02
C ASP A 2 16.96 -4.15 7.99
N THR A 3 17.23 -4.63 6.77
CA THR A 3 16.20 -4.76 5.73
C THR A 3 15.05 -5.66 6.18
N GLN A 4 15.32 -6.67 7.01
CA GLN A 4 14.27 -7.52 7.57
C GLN A 4 13.38 -6.74 8.54
N GLU A 5 13.96 -5.91 9.40
CA GLU A 5 13.21 -5.04 10.33
C GLU A 5 12.33 -4.04 9.57
N LEU A 6 12.85 -3.47 8.47
CA LEU A 6 12.08 -2.60 7.59
C LEU A 6 10.89 -3.32 6.94
N LEU A 7 11.07 -4.56 6.49
CA LEU A 7 10.00 -5.37 5.89
C LEU A 7 8.94 -5.77 6.92
N ASP A 8 9.36 -6.14 8.13
CA ASP A 8 8.44 -6.45 9.23
C ASP A 8 7.59 -5.22 9.59
N ASN A 9 8.22 -4.04 9.71
CA ASN A 9 7.52 -2.78 9.93
C ASN A 9 6.56 -2.43 8.77
N LEU A 10 6.99 -2.63 7.53
CA LEU A 10 6.14 -2.40 6.35
C LEU A 10 4.91 -3.30 6.37
N GLN A 11 5.08 -4.57 6.75
CA GLN A 11 3.97 -5.51 6.84
C GLN A 11 2.92 -5.07 7.86
N ASP A 12 3.35 -4.61 9.04
CA ASP A 12 2.46 -4.08 10.08
C ASP A 12 1.73 -2.81 9.62
N GLU A 13 2.43 -1.88 8.98
CA GLU A 13 1.83 -0.64 8.50
C GLU A 13 0.88 -0.85 7.32
N LEU A 14 1.18 -1.79 6.42
CA LEU A 14 0.25 -2.20 5.37
C LEU A 14 -0.99 -2.89 5.94
N TYR A 15 -0.86 -3.67 7.01
CA TYR A 15 -2.01 -4.24 7.71
C TYR A 15 -2.88 -3.15 8.36
N ASN A 16 -2.27 -2.09 8.90
CA ASN A 16 -3.00 -0.92 9.40
C ASN A 16 -3.75 -0.18 8.27
N LEU A 17 -3.12 -0.01 7.10
CA LEU A 17 -3.76 0.53 5.90
C LEU A 17 -4.96 -0.33 5.47
N GLU A 18 -4.80 -1.65 5.44
CA GLU A 18 -5.85 -2.62 5.11
C GLU A 18 -7.05 -2.45 6.06
N ILE A 19 -6.83 -2.49 7.37
CA ILE A 19 -7.88 -2.31 8.37
C ILE A 19 -8.62 -0.98 8.17
N ARG A 20 -7.88 0.10 7.93
CA ARG A 20 -8.44 1.44 7.76
C ARG A 20 -9.35 1.51 6.54
N ILE A 21 -8.90 1.00 5.39
CA ILE A 21 -9.70 0.96 4.16
C ILE A 21 -10.92 0.04 4.35
N SER A 22 -10.75 -1.16 4.91
CA SER A 22 -11.85 -2.09 5.18
C SER A 22 -12.95 -1.45 6.03
N LYS A 23 -12.59 -0.77 7.12
CA LYS A 23 -13.55 -0.11 8.01
C LYS A 23 -14.30 1.03 7.34
N ASN A 24 -13.59 1.88 6.61
CA ASN A 24 -14.15 3.13 6.09
C ASN A 24 -14.89 2.97 4.75
N VAL A 25 -14.55 1.93 3.98
CA VAL A 25 -15.08 1.73 2.63
C VAL A 25 -15.94 0.47 2.54
N PHE A 26 -15.46 -0.62 3.12
CA PHE A 26 -16.04 -1.96 2.95
C PHE A 26 -16.79 -2.45 4.19
N LYS A 27 -17.24 -1.53 5.06
CA LYS A 27 -18.05 -1.83 6.27
C LYS A 27 -17.39 -2.85 7.21
N GLY A 28 -16.07 -2.87 7.24
CA GLY A 28 -15.26 -3.78 8.05
C GLY A 28 -14.95 -5.13 7.40
N GLU A 29 -15.50 -5.40 6.21
CA GLU A 29 -15.07 -6.55 5.40
C GLU A 29 -13.78 -6.21 4.64
N THR A 30 -12.93 -7.20 4.41
CA THR A 30 -11.70 -7.03 3.63
C THR A 30 -11.82 -7.82 2.33
N PRO A 31 -12.12 -7.15 1.19
CA PRO A 31 -12.28 -7.81 -0.10
C PRO A 31 -10.95 -8.43 -0.59
N SER A 32 -11.05 -9.42 -1.49
CA SER A 32 -9.87 -10.11 -2.06
C SER A 32 -8.91 -9.16 -2.76
N GLU A 33 -9.45 -8.12 -3.39
CA GLU A 33 -8.70 -7.13 -4.17
C GLU A 33 -7.82 -6.29 -3.26
N LEU A 34 -8.33 -5.91 -2.07
CA LEU A 34 -7.56 -5.17 -1.07
C LEU A 34 -6.43 -6.03 -0.48
N LYS A 35 -6.73 -7.28 -0.11
CA LYS A 35 -5.72 -8.25 0.34
C LYS A 35 -4.62 -8.44 -0.69
N LYS A 36 -5.02 -8.58 -1.95
CA LYS A 36 -4.11 -8.78 -3.06
C LYS A 36 -3.25 -7.53 -3.30
N PHE A 37 -3.84 -6.35 -3.27
CA PHE A 37 -3.10 -5.09 -3.37
C PHE A 37 -2.04 -4.97 -2.28
N VAL A 38 -2.40 -5.18 -1.03
CA VAL A 38 -1.47 -5.13 0.11
C VAL A 38 -0.33 -6.14 -0.03
N ALA A 39 -0.64 -7.38 -0.42
CA ALA A 39 0.39 -8.41 -0.64
C ALA A 39 1.33 -8.06 -1.82
N ASP A 40 0.79 -7.55 -2.93
CA ASP A 40 1.59 -7.14 -4.08
C ASP A 40 2.44 -5.90 -3.75
N PHE A 41 1.94 -4.98 -2.92
CA PHE A 41 2.68 -3.82 -2.41
C PHE A 41 3.89 -4.26 -1.57
N LEU A 42 3.68 -5.13 -0.57
CA LEU A 42 4.77 -5.67 0.24
C LEU A 42 5.85 -6.33 -0.64
N LYS A 43 5.39 -7.16 -1.58
CA LYS A 43 6.28 -7.88 -2.49
C LYS A 43 7.09 -6.95 -3.40
N ILE A 44 6.50 -5.87 -3.94
CA ILE A 44 7.26 -4.97 -4.81
C ILE A 44 8.31 -4.19 -4.01
N CYS A 45 8.00 -3.80 -2.77
CA CYS A 45 8.97 -3.19 -1.86
C CYS A 45 10.10 -4.16 -1.51
N GLU A 46 9.81 -5.43 -1.24
CA GLU A 46 10.82 -6.47 -1.02
C GLU A 46 11.71 -6.66 -2.27
N GLN A 47 11.11 -6.83 -3.45
CA GLN A 47 11.83 -7.08 -4.70
C GLN A 47 12.72 -5.93 -5.16
N LYS A 48 12.34 -4.70 -4.80
CA LYS A 48 13.03 -3.48 -5.17
C LYS A 48 13.86 -2.91 -4.02
N GLU A 49 13.94 -3.62 -2.90
CA GLU A 49 14.64 -3.16 -1.69
C GLU A 49 14.23 -1.73 -1.28
N PHE A 50 12.93 -1.43 -1.34
CA PHE A 50 12.34 -0.10 -1.11
C PHE A 50 12.69 1.00 -2.14
N ASP A 51 13.48 0.75 -3.18
CA ASP A 51 13.63 1.65 -4.34
C ASP A 51 12.42 1.54 -5.30
N VAL A 52 11.26 1.96 -4.79
CA VAL A 52 9.98 1.97 -5.51
C VAL A 52 9.56 3.42 -5.71
N ALA A 53 9.08 3.75 -6.90
CA ALA A 53 8.44 5.05 -7.17
C ALA A 53 6.92 4.88 -7.07
N PHE A 54 6.19 5.94 -6.71
CA PHE A 54 4.73 5.86 -6.54
C PHE A 54 4.01 5.40 -7.81
N GLU A 55 4.50 5.79 -8.99
CA GLU A 55 3.93 5.40 -10.27
C GLU A 55 3.98 3.88 -10.49
N VAL A 56 4.96 3.19 -9.91
CA VAL A 56 5.03 1.73 -9.93
C VAL A 56 3.84 1.14 -9.17
N ILE A 57 3.52 1.70 -7.99
CA ILE A 57 2.36 1.30 -7.19
C ILE A 57 1.05 1.56 -7.95
N GLU A 58 0.90 2.75 -8.52
CA GLU A 58 -0.32 3.11 -9.26
C GLU A 58 -0.54 2.23 -10.49
N SER A 59 0.53 1.81 -11.16
CA SER A 59 0.49 0.96 -12.36
C SER A 59 0.22 -0.51 -12.06
N MET A 60 0.19 -0.94 -10.79
CA MET A 60 -0.08 -2.34 -10.45
C MET A 60 -1.50 -2.73 -10.87
N SER A 61 -1.64 -3.93 -11.44
CA SER A 61 -2.95 -4.47 -11.79
C SER A 61 -3.84 -4.64 -10.55
N SER A 62 -3.27 -4.99 -9.40
CA SER A 62 -3.99 -5.07 -8.13
C SER A 62 -4.46 -3.72 -7.60
N HIS A 63 -3.74 -2.63 -7.88
CA HIS A 63 -4.20 -1.26 -7.60
C HIS A 63 -5.42 -0.92 -8.45
N THR A 64 -5.36 -1.19 -9.75
CA THR A 64 -6.48 -0.97 -10.67
C THR A 64 -7.73 -1.76 -10.25
N LEU A 65 -7.57 -3.05 -9.96
CA LEU A 65 -8.66 -3.93 -9.52
C LEU A 65 -9.27 -3.49 -8.18
N LEU A 66 -8.45 -3.01 -7.24
CA LEU A 66 -8.93 -2.46 -5.98
C LEU A 66 -9.82 -1.23 -6.23
N LEU A 67 -9.41 -0.32 -7.11
CA LEU A 67 -10.21 0.87 -7.42
C LEU A 67 -11.51 0.52 -8.16
N GLU A 68 -11.50 -0.48 -9.05
CA GLU A 68 -12.70 -0.97 -9.73
C GLU A 68 -13.72 -1.59 -8.76
N GLN A 69 -13.24 -2.28 -7.72
CA GLN A 69 -14.09 -2.87 -6.67
C GLN A 69 -14.53 -1.85 -5.61
N THR A 70 -13.88 -0.69 -5.55
CA THR A 70 -14.17 0.37 -4.59
C THR A 70 -15.44 1.11 -4.99
N PRO A 71 -16.41 1.34 -4.06
CA PRO A 71 -17.57 2.19 -4.34
C PRO A 71 -17.12 3.56 -4.88
N LEU A 72 -17.77 4.04 -5.94
CA LEU A 72 -17.36 5.27 -6.65
C LEU A 72 -17.16 6.48 -5.70
N ALA A 73 -18.03 6.62 -4.69
CA ALA A 73 -17.94 7.69 -3.70
C ALA A 73 -16.73 7.61 -2.76
N SER A 74 -16.00 6.49 -2.77
CA SER A 74 -14.85 6.19 -1.90
C SER A 74 -13.54 6.02 -2.68
N VAL A 75 -13.56 6.09 -4.02
CA VAL A 75 -12.35 5.93 -4.85
C VAL A 75 -11.29 6.96 -4.48
N GLU A 76 -11.66 8.24 -4.38
CA GLU A 76 -10.74 9.32 -3.99
C GLU A 76 -10.13 9.08 -2.60
N TYR A 77 -10.93 8.59 -1.65
CA TYR A 77 -10.48 8.25 -0.31
C TYR A 77 -9.43 7.12 -0.34
N VAL A 78 -9.68 6.06 -1.12
CA VAL A 78 -8.74 4.93 -1.26
C VAL A 78 -7.44 5.38 -1.91
N SER A 79 -7.52 6.08 -3.05
CA SER A 79 -6.32 6.59 -3.75
C SER A 79 -5.51 7.52 -2.87
N THR A 80 -6.15 8.45 -2.14
CA THR A 80 -5.46 9.35 -1.21
C THR A 80 -4.84 8.58 -0.05
N SER A 81 -5.53 7.59 0.52
CA SER A 81 -5.00 6.79 1.62
C SER A 81 -3.76 5.99 1.23
N ILE A 82 -3.72 5.47 -0.01
CA ILE A 82 -2.57 4.76 -0.57
C ILE A 82 -1.42 5.72 -0.84
N LYS A 83 -1.70 6.90 -1.41
CA LYS A 83 -0.70 7.93 -1.67
C LYS A 83 -0.06 8.43 -0.38
N SER A 84 -0.86 8.81 0.62
CA SER A 84 -0.35 9.25 1.91
C SER A 84 0.47 8.17 2.60
N PHE A 85 0.04 6.90 2.53
CA PHE A 85 0.85 5.79 3.04
C PHE A 85 2.23 5.72 2.40
N TYR A 86 2.29 5.84 1.06
CA TYR A 86 3.56 5.84 0.35
C TYR A 86 4.44 7.04 0.73
N GLU A 87 3.87 8.25 0.80
CA GLU A 87 4.60 9.49 1.15
C GLU A 87 5.06 9.50 2.63
N ASP A 88 4.29 8.89 3.53
CA ASP A 88 4.58 8.89 4.97
C ASP A 88 5.56 7.76 5.38
N PHE A 89 5.60 6.66 4.63
CA PHE A 89 6.36 5.46 5.01
C PHE A 89 7.41 5.07 3.97
N ILE A 90 7.04 4.90 2.70
CA ILE A 90 7.93 4.37 1.67
C ILE A 90 8.96 5.41 1.21
N GLU A 91 8.51 6.63 0.91
CA GLU A 91 9.39 7.70 0.43
C GLU A 91 10.50 8.03 1.46
N PRO A 92 10.21 8.21 2.76
CA PRO A 92 11.26 8.42 3.76
C PRO A 92 12.22 7.23 3.86
N THR A 93 11.71 5.98 3.90
CA THR A 93 12.56 4.79 3.96
C THR A 93 13.48 4.69 2.73
N LYS A 94 12.97 4.99 1.54
CA LYS A 94 13.78 5.04 0.31
C LYS A 94 14.89 6.08 0.41
N ILE A 95 14.58 7.30 0.87
CA ILE A 95 15.56 8.38 1.04
C ILE A 95 16.61 7.98 2.08
N GLU A 96 16.24 7.31 3.17
CA GLU A 96 17.20 6.85 4.18
C GLU A 96 18.17 5.78 3.65
N LEU A 97 17.71 4.92 2.74
CA LEU A 97 18.52 3.85 2.15
C LEU A 97 19.42 4.31 1.00
N TYR A 98 18.96 5.27 0.19
CA TYR A 98 19.59 5.62 -1.10
C TYR A 98 19.82 7.11 -1.33
N GLY A 99 19.33 7.99 -0.45
CA GLY A 99 19.40 9.45 -0.57
C GLY A 99 20.69 10.09 -0.07
#